data_AF-A0A5E7IRN3-F1
#
_entry.id   AF-A0A5E7IRN3-F1
#
_cell.length_a   1.000
_cell.length_b   1.000
_cell.length_c   1.000
_cell.angle_alpha   90.00
_cell.angle_beta   90.00
_cell.angle_gamma   90.00
#
_symmetry.space_group_name_H-M   'P 1'
#
loop_
_entity.id
_entity.type
_entity.pdbx_description
1 polymer ?
#
loop_
_entity_poly.entity_id
_entity_poly.type
_entity_poly.pdbx_seq_one_letter_code
_entity_poly.pdbx_strand_id
1 'polypeptide(L)' 'MDGKIFPDDSGFENNEQAASHDRWLRAKVQASRDDPHPSLPHGDVMADMHALIESMRKKVDAD' A
#
# COMPACT_ATOMS: atom_id res chain seq x y z
N MET A 1 -11.95 4.13 -27.10
CA MET A 1 -12.22 2.89 -26.33
C MET A 1 -12.64 3.34 -24.95
N ASP A 2 -13.94 3.49 -24.79
CA ASP A 2 -14.57 4.21 -23.70
C ASP A 2 -14.74 3.32 -22.48
N GLY A 3 -13.90 3.58 -21.48
CA GLY A 3 -14.42 4.02 -20.19
C GLY A 3 -15.11 3.00 -19.29
N LYS A 4 -14.63 1.75 -19.23
CA LYS A 4 -14.89 0.88 -18.07
C LYS A 4 -13.61 0.14 -17.72
N ILE A 5 -12.73 0.80 -16.95
CA ILE A 5 -11.44 0.21 -16.54
C ILE A 5 -11.65 -0.83 -15.42
N PHE A 6 -12.80 -0.79 -14.72
CA PHE A 6 -13.09 -1.68 -13.59
C PHE A 6 -14.55 -2.17 -13.57
N PRO A 7 -14.81 -3.38 -13.02
CA PRO A 7 -16.16 -3.91 -12.82
C PRO A 7 -16.99 -3.03 -11.87
N ASP A 8 -18.33 -3.10 -11.95
CA ASP A 8 -19.25 -2.27 -11.14
C ASP A 8 -19.07 -2.48 -9.62
N ASP A 9 -18.55 -3.63 -9.18
CA ASP A 9 -18.20 -3.92 -7.77
C ASP A 9 -16.81 -3.44 -7.34
N SER A 10 -16.20 -2.52 -8.09
CA SER A 10 -14.84 -2.02 -7.79
C SER A 10 -14.77 -1.10 -6.57
N GLY A 11 -15.90 -0.71 -5.99
CA GLY A 11 -15.97 0.17 -4.82
C GLY A 11 -15.61 1.64 -5.10
N PHE A 12 -15.37 2.01 -6.37
CA PHE A 12 -15.14 3.39 -6.78
C PHE A 12 -16.46 4.07 -7.17
N GLU A 13 -16.59 5.34 -6.79
CA GLU A 13 -17.80 6.15 -7.04
C GLU A 13 -17.97 6.46 -8.54
N ASN A 14 -16.87 6.51 -9.31
CA ASN A 14 -16.90 6.72 -10.76
C ASN A 14 -15.63 6.21 -11.47
N ASN A 15 -15.71 6.18 -12.81
CA ASN A 15 -14.61 5.72 -13.67
C ASN A 15 -13.35 6.60 -13.62
N GLU A 16 -13.47 7.90 -13.36
CA GLU A 16 -12.32 8.81 -13.28
C GLU A 16 -11.49 8.53 -12.02
N GLN A 17 -12.16 8.32 -10.88
CA GLN A 17 -11.54 7.92 -9.62
C GLN A 17 -10.82 6.57 -9.80
N ALA A 18 -11.49 5.59 -10.42
CA ALA A 18 -10.91 4.28 -10.68
C ALA A 18 -9.69 4.37 -11.61
N ALA A 19 -9.75 5.18 -12.66
CA ALA A 19 -8.63 5.41 -13.58
C ALA A 19 -7.47 6.15 -12.91
N SER A 20 -7.75 7.09 -12.00
CA SER A 20 -6.73 7.80 -11.22
C SER A 20 -6.01 6.85 -10.27
N HIS A 21 -6.78 6.04 -9.52
CA HIS A 21 -6.24 5.04 -8.61
C HIS A 21 -5.39 4.00 -9.34
N ASP A 22 -5.85 3.53 -10.48
CA ASP A 22 -5.10 2.58 -11.31
C ASP A 22 -3.75 3.13 -11.79
N ARG A 23 -3.71 4.37 -12.29
CA ARG A 23 -2.46 5.02 -12.69
C ARG A 23 -1.49 5.12 -11.52
N TRP A 24 -1.98 5.54 -10.36
CA TRP A 24 -1.18 5.62 -9.14
C TRP A 24 -0.67 4.23 -8.69
N LEU A 25 -1.55 3.22 -8.68
CA LEU A 25 -1.20 1.87 -8.25
C LEU A 25 -0.13 1.26 -9.15
N ARG A 26 -0.27 1.39 -10.48
CA ARG A 26 0.74 0.93 -11.44
C ARG A 26 2.09 1.62 -11.22
N ALA A 27 2.09 2.95 -11.03
CA ALA A 27 3.32 3.69 -10.76
C ALA A 27 3.99 3.23 -9.46
N LYS A 28 3.20 3.02 -8.39
CA LYS A 28 3.69 2.52 -7.11
C LYS A 28 4.27 1.11 -7.20
N VAL A 29 3.58 0.21 -7.90
CA VAL A 29 4.06 -1.17 -8.14
C VAL A 29 5.35 -1.15 -8.95
N GLN A 30 5.43 -0.33 -10.00
CA GLN A 30 6.64 -0.24 -10.82
C GLN A 30 7.83 0.26 -9.97
N ALA A 31 7.63 1.32 -9.17
CA ALA A 31 8.66 1.81 -8.25
C ALA A 31 9.12 0.74 -7.24
N SER A 32 8.20 -0.07 -6.71
CA SER A 32 8.55 -1.18 -5.82
C SER A 32 9.27 -2.34 -6.52
N ARG A 33 9.03 -2.55 -7.82
CA ARG A 33 9.73 -3.57 -8.62
C ARG A 33 11.12 -3.12 -9.05
N ASP A 34 11.28 -1.81 -9.26
CA ASP A 34 12.55 -1.19 -9.62
C ASP A 34 13.46 -0.97 -8.41
N ASP A 35 12.94 -1.16 -7.19
CA ASP A 35 13.73 -1.13 -5.96
C ASP A 35 14.77 -2.27 -5.96
N PRO A 36 16.08 -1.98 -5.92
CA PRO A 36 17.12 -3.00 -5.96
C PRO A 36 17.26 -3.79 -4.65
N HIS A 37 16.55 -3.40 -3.58
CA HIS A 37 16.67 -4.09 -2.31
C HIS A 37 16.16 -5.54 -2.38
N PRO A 38 16.85 -6.48 -1.70
CA PRO A 38 16.37 -7.84 -1.61
C PRO A 38 15.05 -7.89 -0.82
N SER A 39 14.21 -8.87 -1.15
CA SER A 39 12.99 -9.13 -0.40
C SER A 39 13.32 -9.50 1.05
N LEU A 40 12.63 -8.86 2.00
CA LEU A 40 12.75 -9.16 3.42
C LEU A 40 12.01 -10.46 3.76
N PRO A 41 12.60 -11.35 4.58
CA PRO A 41 11.91 -12.49 5.16
C PRO A 41 10.68 -12.04 5.97
N HIS A 42 9.62 -12.86 5.96
CA HIS A 42 8.39 -12.57 6.69
C HIS A 42 8.62 -12.32 8.19
N GLY A 43 9.52 -13.10 8.82
CA GLY A 43 9.84 -12.96 10.24
C GLY A 43 10.43 -11.60 10.58
N ASP A 44 11.31 -11.08 9.73
CA ASP A 44 11.97 -9.79 9.94
C ASP A 44 10.98 -8.64 9.81
N VAL A 45 10.09 -8.68 8.81
CA VAL A 45 9.01 -7.69 8.65
C VAL A 45 8.08 -7.68 9.86
N MET A 46 7.75 -8.85 10.41
CA MET A 46 6.90 -8.94 11.60
C MET A 46 7.62 -8.42 12.85
N ALA A 47 8.91 -8.71 13.02
CA ALA A 47 9.70 -8.17 14.12
C ALA A 47 9.73 -6.62 14.09
N ASP A 48 9.96 -6.04 12.91
CA ASP A 48 9.95 -4.59 12.71
C ASP A 48 8.58 -3.97 13.02
N MET A 49 7.50 -4.61 12.55
CA MET A 49 6.12 -4.19 12.83
C MET A 49 5.80 -4.22 14.34
N HIS A 50 6.19 -5.29 15.03
CA HIS A 50 6.00 -5.42 16.48
C HIS A 50 6.77 -4.33 17.24
N ALA A 51 8.04 -4.11 16.90
CA ALA A 51 8.85 -3.07 17.51
C ALA A 51 8.25 -1.66 17.31
N LEU A 52 7.73 -1.37 16.12
CA LEU A 52 7.05 -0.11 15.82
C LEU A 52 5.81 0.08 16.71
N ILE A 53 4.95 -0.95 16.84
CA ILE A 53 3.74 -0.91 17.67
C ILE A 53 4.10 -0.70 19.15
N GLU A 54 5.09 -1.41 19.67
CA GLU A 54 5.56 -1.22 21.04
C GLU A 54 6.11 0.19 21.27
N SER A 55 6.83 0.74 20.29
CA SER A 55 7.34 2.11 20.37
C SER A 55 6.23 3.16 20.39
N MET A 56 5.07 2.88 19.79
CA MET A 56 3.91 3.76 19.83
C MET A 56 3.20 3.66 21.16
N ARG A 57 3.00 2.45 21.69
CA ARG A 57 2.39 2.22 23.01
C ARG A 57 3.17 2.90 24.13
N LYS A 58 4.49 2.70 24.16
CA LYS A 58 5.37 3.37 25.15
C LYS A 58 5.31 4.89 25.11
N LYS A 59 5.03 5.50 23.95
CA LYS A 59 4.83 6.95 23.85
C LYS A 59 3.51 7.37 24.49
N VAL A 60 2.42 6.65 24.18
CA VAL A 60 1.09 6.89 24.76
C VAL A 60 1.07 6.68 26.28
N ASP A 61 1.82 5.70 26.80
CA ASP A 61 1.92 5.44 28.25
C ASP A 61 2.84 6.43 28.99
N ALA A 62 3.64 7.22 28.27
CA ALA A 62 4.53 8.24 28.83
C ALA A 62 3.92 9.65 28.84
N ASP A 63 2.73 9.80 28.25
CA ASP A 63 1.87 11.00 28.26
C ASP A 63 0.76 10.86 29.34
#